data_AF-A0A9X2A7U0-F1
#
_entry.id   AF-A0A9X2A7U0-F1
#
_cell.length_a   1.000
_cell.length_b   1.000
_cell.length_c   1.000
_cell.angle_alpha   90.00
_cell.angle_beta   90.00
_cell.angle_gamma   90.00
#
_symmetry.space_group_name_H-M   'P 1'
#
loop_
_entity.id
_entity.type
_entity.pdbx_description
1 polymer ?
#
loop_
_entity_poly.entity_id
_entity_poly.type
_entity_poly.pdbx_seq_one_letter_code
_entity_poly.pdbx_strand_id
1 'polypeptide(L)'
;MQGTVYKSTGSWYQVKTETGEFYECRIKGKFRIQGIKSTNPVAVGDRVVFDLEEGVEGKTGVIKKIQERDNYIIRRSVNLSKQTHIIAANIDQVFLLITLNNPPTLTTFIDRFLVTAEAYDITAVLLFNKVDTYTPEELAEVKYLAEMYRSAGYECVGISAKKGKNVEKVEAKMIGKTSMISGHSGTGKSTLINAIEPSLDLKTSEISRQHSQGQHTTTFAEMFDLSFDGRIIDTPGIKGFGVVDMDREEIGDYFPEFFERKQDCKFHNCLHLNEPKCAVKDALEEGEIAWSRYKSYLQMMEGEDDNYRIDQYQK
;
A
#
# COMPACT_ATOMS: atom_id res chain seq x y z
N MET A 1 -27.88 11.44 2.44
CA MET A 1 -27.00 11.60 1.26
C MET A 1 -25.93 10.52 1.25
N GLN A 2 -25.32 10.25 0.10
CA GLN A 2 -24.18 9.33 -0.02
C GLN A 2 -22.92 10.09 -0.46
N GLY A 3 -21.76 9.59 -0.07
CA GLY A 3 -20.49 10.12 -0.53
C GLY A 3 -19.29 9.28 -0.08
N THR A 4 -18.11 9.68 -0.52
CA THR A 4 -16.84 9.03 -0.20
C THR A 4 -16.05 9.90 0.76
N VAL A 5 -15.41 9.29 1.76
CA VAL A 5 -14.54 10.01 2.72
C VAL A 5 -13.21 10.33 2.05
N TYR A 6 -12.91 11.62 1.90
CA TYR A 6 -11.66 12.11 1.29
C TYR A 6 -10.59 12.44 2.33
N LYS A 7 -10.99 12.83 3.54
CA LYS A 7 -10.05 13.20 4.61
C LYS A 7 -10.63 12.82 5.96
N SER A 8 -9.76 12.34 6.86
CA SER A 8 -10.15 11.99 8.24
C SER A 8 -9.27 12.73 9.24
N THR A 9 -9.75 13.80 9.87
CA THR A 9 -9.01 14.63 10.84
C THR A 9 -9.42 14.30 12.29
N GLY A 10 -9.50 13.02 12.62
CA GLY A 10 -9.85 12.54 13.95
C GLY A 10 -11.37 12.49 14.17
N SER A 11 -11.98 13.61 14.59
CA SER A 11 -13.44 13.66 14.86
C SER A 11 -14.27 14.17 13.69
N TRP A 12 -13.62 14.72 12.67
CA TRP A 12 -14.24 15.27 11.47
C TRP A 12 -13.74 14.54 10.23
N TYR A 13 -14.64 14.40 9.26
CA TYR A 13 -14.41 13.70 8.02
C TYR A 13 -14.93 14.55 6.87
N GLN A 14 -14.06 14.81 5.90
CA GLN A 14 -14.48 15.49 4.68
C GLN A 14 -15.05 14.44 3.72
N VAL A 15 -16.34 14.56 3.40
CA VAL A 15 -17.07 13.62 2.55
C VAL A 15 -17.43 14.30 1.23
N LYS A 16 -17.02 13.71 0.12
CA LYS A 16 -17.38 14.17 -1.23
C LYS A 16 -18.60 13.39 -1.73
N THR A 17 -19.64 14.11 -2.11
CA THR A 17 -20.85 13.53 -2.71
C THR A 17 -20.66 13.23 -4.20
N GLU A 18 -21.56 12.47 -4.79
CA GLU A 18 -21.56 12.17 -6.23
C GLU A 18 -21.69 13.43 -7.10
N THR A 19 -22.32 14.49 -6.60
CA THR A 19 -22.41 15.80 -7.29
C THR A 19 -21.10 16.61 -7.23
N GLY A 20 -20.08 16.09 -6.53
CA GLY A 20 -18.78 16.74 -6.37
C GLY A 20 -18.68 17.69 -5.18
N GLU A 21 -19.76 17.88 -4.42
CA GLU A 21 -19.77 18.78 -3.27
C GLU A 21 -19.17 18.10 -2.03
N PHE A 22 -18.35 18.87 -1.30
CA PHE A 22 -17.75 18.45 -0.04
C PHE A 22 -18.59 18.87 1.17
N TYR A 23 -18.69 17.97 2.14
CA TYR A 23 -19.36 18.16 3.42
C TYR A 23 -18.44 17.77 4.58
N GLU A 24 -18.43 18.58 5.62
CA GLU A 24 -17.74 18.28 6.87
C GLU A 24 -18.66 17.44 7.76
N CYS A 25 -18.35 16.16 7.87
CA CYS A 25 -19.16 15.19 8.56
C CYS A 25 -18.52 14.74 9.88
N ARG A 26 -19.36 14.33 10.84
CA ARG A 26 -18.92 13.69 12.09
C ARG A 26 -19.70 12.41 12.36
N ILE A 27 -19.21 11.56 13.25
CA ILE A 27 -19.94 10.39 13.74
C ILE A 27 -20.70 10.72 15.03
N LYS A 28 -21.93 10.20 15.17
CA LYS A 28 -22.71 10.34 16.41
C LYS A 28 -22.49 9.13 17.33
N GLY A 29 -21.73 9.32 18.41
CA GLY A 29 -21.48 8.29 19.42
C GLY A 29 -20.38 7.28 19.05
N LYS A 30 -20.25 6.20 19.84
CA LYS A 30 -19.30 5.11 19.54
C LYS A 30 -19.90 4.19 18.47
N PHE A 31 -19.53 4.38 17.21
CA PHE A 31 -19.69 3.35 16.18
C PHE A 31 -18.90 2.11 16.63
N ARG A 32 -19.59 1.15 17.26
CA ARG A 32 -19.07 -0.19 17.46
C ARG A 32 -19.42 -0.98 16.21
N ILE A 33 -18.57 -0.89 15.19
CA ILE A 33 -18.63 -1.87 14.10
C ILE A 33 -18.32 -3.23 14.72
N GLN A 34 -19.20 -4.21 14.48
CA GLN A 34 -19.07 -5.56 14.99
C GLN A 34 -17.66 -6.10 14.69
N GLY A 35 -16.92 -6.51 15.73
CA GLY A 35 -15.61 -7.15 15.60
C GLY A 35 -14.38 -6.24 15.61
N ILE A 36 -14.46 -4.96 15.24
CA ILE A 36 -13.28 -4.09 15.15
C ILE A 36 -13.20 -3.15 16.37
N LYS A 37 -12.23 -3.40 17.26
CA LYS A 37 -11.85 -2.49 18.36
C LYS A 37 -11.04 -1.28 17.85
N SER A 38 -11.53 -0.56 16.84
CA SER A 38 -10.87 0.65 16.35
C SER A 38 -11.39 1.90 17.04
N THR A 39 -10.50 2.85 17.32
CA THR A 39 -10.85 4.15 17.94
C THR A 39 -11.39 5.15 16.92
N ASN A 40 -11.13 4.93 15.63
CA ASN A 40 -11.71 5.68 14.52
C ASN A 40 -12.23 4.69 13.46
N PRO A 41 -13.55 4.47 13.37
CA PRO A 41 -14.12 3.45 12.49
C PRO A 41 -14.17 3.87 11.02
N VAL A 42 -14.08 5.17 10.75
CA VAL A 42 -14.16 5.76 9.41
C VAL A 42 -12.75 6.02 8.88
N ALA A 43 -12.49 5.55 7.66
CA ALA A 43 -11.22 5.69 6.96
C ALA A 43 -11.40 6.42 5.62
N VAL A 44 -10.30 6.92 5.07
CA VAL A 44 -10.31 7.51 3.72
C VAL A 44 -10.66 6.43 2.69
N GLY A 45 -11.50 6.78 1.72
CA GLY A 45 -12.06 5.85 0.74
C GLY A 45 -13.33 5.13 1.19
N ASP A 46 -13.76 5.25 2.45
CA ASP A 46 -15.05 4.71 2.89
C ASP A 46 -16.21 5.37 2.13
N ARG A 47 -17.12 4.54 1.61
CA ARG A 47 -18.42 4.98 1.10
C ARG A 47 -19.38 5.09 2.29
N VAL A 48 -19.98 6.26 2.50
CA VAL A 48 -20.79 6.58 3.68
C VAL A 48 -22.15 7.14 3.32
N VAL A 49 -23.12 6.87 4.19
CA VAL A 49 -24.44 7.51 4.20
C VAL A 49 -24.48 8.48 5.37
N PHE A 50 -24.81 9.74 5.10
CA PHE A 50 -24.88 10.80 6.10
C PHE A 50 -26.11 11.69 5.94
N ASP A 51 -26.58 12.26 7.04
CA ASP A 51 -27.67 13.25 7.06
C ASP A 51 -27.11 14.64 7.33
N LEU A 52 -27.72 15.68 6.78
CA LEU A 52 -27.32 17.06 7.06
C LEU A 52 -27.71 17.44 8.49
N GLU A 53 -26.90 18.27 9.14
CA GLU A 53 -27.28 18.83 10.44
C GLU A 53 -28.26 19.99 10.25
N GLU A 54 -29.47 19.83 10.78
CA GLU A 54 -30.48 20.90 10.79
C GLU A 54 -30.06 22.03 11.74
N GLY A 55 -30.17 23.27 11.28
CA GLY A 55 -29.94 24.47 12.11
C GLY A 55 -28.47 24.90 12.29
N VAL A 56 -27.54 24.31 11.53
CA VAL A 56 -26.14 24.76 11.47
C VAL A 56 -25.91 25.46 10.13
N GLU A 57 -25.35 26.68 10.16
CA GLU A 57 -24.91 27.34 8.93
C GLU A 57 -23.68 26.61 8.36
N GLY A 58 -23.84 25.98 7.19
CA GLY A 58 -22.75 25.34 6.46
C GLY A 58 -23.11 23.96 5.88
N LYS A 59 -22.14 23.35 5.19
CA LYS A 59 -22.23 22.00 4.64
C LYS A 59 -21.78 20.96 5.66
N THR A 60 -22.50 20.83 6.77
CA THR A 60 -22.18 19.87 7.84
C THR A 60 -23.14 18.68 7.87
N GLY A 61 -22.63 17.52 8.29
CA GLY A 61 -23.43 16.30 8.33
C GLY A 61 -23.03 15.30 9.42
N VAL A 62 -23.89 14.31 9.64
CA VAL A 62 -23.67 13.20 10.57
C VAL A 62 -23.68 11.89 9.80
N ILE A 63 -22.54 11.17 9.83
CA ILE A 63 -22.42 9.84 9.24
C ILE A 63 -23.32 8.87 10.01
N LYS A 64 -24.25 8.24 9.29
CA LYS A 64 -25.21 7.25 9.80
C LYS A 64 -24.77 5.81 9.56
N LYS A 65 -24.08 5.57 8.45
CA LYS A 65 -23.65 4.24 8.04
C LYS A 65 -22.39 4.31 7.20
N ILE A 66 -21.47 3.39 7.43
CA ILE A 66 -20.36 3.08 6.53
C ILE A 66 -20.81 1.87 5.71
N GLN A 67 -20.68 1.93 4.39
CA GLN A 67 -20.99 0.81 3.52
C GLN A 67 -19.95 -0.31 3.67
N GLU A 68 -20.27 -1.48 3.13
CA GLU A 68 -19.32 -2.59 3.10
C GLU A 68 -18.07 -2.19 2.31
N ARG A 69 -16.90 -2.65 2.77
CA ARG A 69 -15.62 -2.36 2.16
C ARG A 69 -15.26 -3.49 1.23
N ASP A 70 -14.77 -3.14 0.04
CA ASP A 70 -14.18 -4.09 -0.88
C ASP A 70 -12.83 -4.60 -0.30
N ASN A 71 -12.02 -3.68 0.24
CA ASN A 71 -10.79 -3.98 0.97
C ASN A 71 -10.40 -2.84 1.94
N TYR A 72 -9.36 -3.04 2.76
CA TYR A 72 -8.83 -2.01 3.65
C TYR A 72 -7.39 -2.25 4.10
N ILE A 73 -6.69 -1.17 4.46
CA ILE A 73 -5.35 -1.22 5.05
C ILE A 73 -5.41 -0.82 6.51
N ILE A 74 -4.75 -1.59 7.36
CA ILE A 74 -4.58 -1.29 8.77
C ILE A 74 -3.15 -0.86 9.15
N ARG A 75 -3.09 0.01 10.16
CA ARG A 75 -1.87 0.32 10.93
C ARG A 75 -1.97 -0.29 12.31
N ARG A 76 -0.90 -0.96 12.76
CA ARG A 76 -0.67 -1.18 14.20
C ARG A 76 -0.02 0.07 14.80
N SER A 77 -0.61 0.56 15.89
CA SER A 77 0.03 1.62 16.70
C SER A 77 1.28 1.07 17.38
N VAL A 78 2.35 1.86 17.45
CA VAL A 78 3.60 1.53 18.14
C VAL A 78 3.46 1.55 19.68
N ASN A 79 2.34 2.06 20.19
CA ASN A 79 2.08 2.13 21.64
C ASN A 79 1.40 0.87 22.17
N LEU A 80 1.52 0.65 23.50
CA LEU A 80 1.05 -0.51 24.29
C LEU A 80 -0.44 -0.92 24.10
N SER A 81 -1.26 -0.16 23.37
CA SER A 81 -2.69 -0.45 23.24
C SER A 81 -3.04 -1.55 22.23
N LYS A 82 -2.10 -2.05 21.40
CA LYS A 82 -2.36 -3.00 20.29
C LYS A 82 -3.56 -2.60 19.41
N GLN A 83 -3.89 -1.31 19.36
CA GLN A 83 -5.05 -0.84 18.62
C GLN A 83 -4.71 -0.75 17.14
N THR A 84 -5.59 -1.35 16.36
CA THR A 84 -5.50 -1.44 14.90
C THR A 84 -6.39 -0.36 14.31
N HIS A 85 -5.81 0.52 13.51
CA HIS A 85 -6.52 1.64 12.88
C HIS A 85 -6.60 1.40 11.38
N ILE A 86 -7.80 1.46 10.81
CA ILE A 86 -7.97 1.41 9.37
C ILE A 86 -7.59 2.79 8.83
N ILE A 87 -6.68 2.83 7.86
CA ILE A 87 -6.12 4.08 7.34
C ILE A 87 -6.80 4.47 6.05
N ALA A 88 -7.02 3.48 5.19
CA ALA A 88 -7.64 3.62 3.89
C ALA A 88 -8.45 2.36 3.55
N ALA A 89 -9.48 2.53 2.74
CA ALA A 89 -10.41 1.47 2.30
C ALA A 89 -10.79 1.67 0.83
N ASN A 90 -11.30 0.59 0.21
CA ASN A 90 -11.77 0.59 -1.19
C ASN A 90 -10.69 1.06 -2.17
N ILE A 91 -9.53 0.42 -2.10
CA ILE A 91 -8.34 0.73 -2.88
C ILE A 91 -8.27 -0.26 -4.04
N ASP A 92 -8.30 0.24 -5.27
CA ASP A 92 -8.28 -0.63 -6.45
C ASP A 92 -6.87 -1.16 -6.72
N GLN A 93 -5.85 -0.34 -6.45
CA GLN A 93 -4.45 -0.73 -6.71
C GLN A 93 -3.44 0.04 -5.86
N VAL A 94 -2.27 -0.55 -5.73
CA VAL A 94 -1.11 0.10 -5.09
C VAL A 94 0.11 0.05 -6.00
N PHE A 95 0.79 1.18 -6.12
CA PHE A 95 2.05 1.30 -6.82
C PHE A 95 3.20 1.25 -5.83
N LEU A 96 4.08 0.24 -5.94
CA LEU A 96 5.30 0.16 -5.15
C LEU A 96 6.48 0.74 -5.92
N LEU A 97 7.03 1.87 -5.47
CA LEU A 97 8.27 2.43 -6.02
C LEU A 97 9.48 1.66 -5.51
N ILE A 98 10.21 1.09 -6.45
CA ILE A 98 11.44 0.32 -6.26
C ILE A 98 12.59 1.08 -6.90
N THR A 99 13.72 1.14 -6.21
CA THR A 99 14.98 1.66 -6.74
C THR A 99 16.10 0.67 -6.44
N LEU A 100 17.00 0.44 -7.40
CA LEU A 100 18.16 -0.43 -7.23
C LEU A 100 19.15 0.17 -6.22
N ASN A 101 19.38 1.48 -6.34
CA ASN A 101 20.23 2.26 -5.44
C ASN A 101 19.57 3.60 -5.07
N ASN A 102 20.06 4.22 -3.99
CA ASN A 102 19.67 5.56 -3.52
C ASN A 102 18.16 5.81 -3.28
N PRO A 103 17.52 5.16 -2.30
CA PRO A 103 18.02 4.02 -1.51
C PRO A 103 17.76 2.69 -2.22
N PRO A 104 18.50 1.62 -1.89
CA PRO A 104 18.16 0.29 -2.39
C PRO A 104 16.83 -0.20 -1.79
N THR A 105 16.01 -0.85 -2.61
CA THR A 105 14.81 -1.55 -2.16
C THR A 105 15.08 -3.05 -2.21
N LEU A 106 15.12 -3.69 -1.04
CA LEU A 106 15.46 -5.11 -0.93
C LEU A 106 14.29 -6.00 -1.35
N THR A 107 14.58 -7.19 -1.91
CA THR A 107 13.55 -8.18 -2.28
C THR A 107 12.67 -8.55 -1.10
N THR A 108 13.24 -8.69 0.09
CA THR A 108 12.49 -9.01 1.32
C THR A 108 11.42 -7.99 1.65
N PHE A 109 11.67 -6.70 1.37
CA PHE A 109 10.68 -5.64 1.54
C PHE A 109 9.62 -5.68 0.45
N ILE A 110 10.03 -5.89 -0.81
CA ILE A 110 9.11 -6.01 -1.94
C ILE A 110 8.17 -7.19 -1.72
N ASP A 111 8.71 -8.36 -1.42
CA ASP A 111 7.97 -9.59 -1.21
C ASP A 111 6.97 -9.45 -0.06
N ARG A 112 7.39 -8.88 1.07
CA ARG A 112 6.47 -8.63 2.21
C ARG A 112 5.36 -7.66 1.83
N PHE A 113 5.70 -6.61 1.08
CA PHE A 113 4.71 -5.65 0.59
C PHE A 113 3.67 -6.33 -0.32
N LEU A 114 4.14 -7.18 -1.25
CA LEU A 114 3.29 -7.89 -2.19
C LEU A 114 2.36 -8.88 -1.48
N VAL A 115 2.89 -9.69 -0.57
CA VAL A 115 2.09 -10.61 0.28
C VAL A 115 1.01 -9.85 1.05
N THR A 116 1.34 -8.69 1.61
CA THR A 116 0.35 -7.83 2.27
C THR A 116 -0.70 -7.30 1.29
N ALA A 117 -0.33 -6.97 0.05
CA ALA A 117 -1.28 -6.48 -0.94
C ALA A 117 -2.26 -7.57 -1.35
N GLU A 118 -1.76 -8.80 -1.58
CA GLU A 118 -2.57 -9.99 -1.85
C GLU A 118 -3.50 -10.32 -0.68
N ALA A 119 -3.02 -10.27 0.57
CA ALA A 119 -3.85 -10.51 1.76
C ALA A 119 -4.98 -9.49 1.95
N TYR A 120 -4.85 -8.30 1.37
CA TYR A 120 -5.90 -7.30 1.36
C TYR A 120 -6.70 -7.26 0.06
N ASP A 121 -6.48 -8.17 -0.88
CA ASP A 121 -7.12 -8.14 -2.20
C ASP A 121 -6.94 -6.77 -2.89
N ILE A 122 -5.69 -6.28 -2.89
CA ILE A 122 -5.28 -5.03 -3.55
C ILE A 122 -4.27 -5.37 -4.64
N THR A 123 -4.60 -5.05 -5.89
CA THR A 123 -3.68 -5.27 -7.02
C THR A 123 -2.41 -4.43 -6.86
N ALA A 124 -1.24 -5.07 -6.84
CA ALA A 124 0.06 -4.39 -6.76
C ALA A 124 0.72 -4.22 -8.14
N VAL A 125 1.25 -3.02 -8.39
CA VAL A 125 2.05 -2.71 -9.58
C VAL A 125 3.44 -2.22 -9.16
N LEU A 126 4.48 -2.87 -9.66
CA LEU A 126 5.86 -2.54 -9.33
C LEU A 126 6.42 -1.46 -10.27
N LEU A 127 6.82 -0.32 -9.69
CA LEU A 127 7.40 0.80 -10.41
C LEU A 127 8.90 0.89 -10.14
N PHE A 128 9.72 0.44 -11.10
CA PHE A 128 11.17 0.57 -11.02
C PHE A 128 11.57 1.99 -11.43
N ASN A 129 11.82 2.86 -10.46
CA ASN A 129 12.09 4.28 -10.69
C ASN A 129 13.59 4.55 -10.93
N LYS A 130 13.89 5.78 -11.36
CA LYS A 130 15.25 6.30 -11.63
C LYS A 130 16.00 5.53 -12.73
N VAL A 131 15.27 4.96 -13.70
CA VAL A 131 15.91 4.27 -14.84
C VAL A 131 16.78 5.18 -15.71
N ASP A 132 16.74 6.49 -15.49
CA ASP A 132 17.62 7.47 -16.12
C ASP A 132 19.00 7.61 -15.45
N THR A 133 19.18 7.09 -14.24
CA THR A 133 20.43 7.25 -13.47
C THR A 133 21.33 6.02 -13.50
N TYR A 134 20.84 4.89 -14.00
CA TYR A 134 21.55 3.61 -13.94
C TYR A 134 22.52 3.42 -15.10
N THR A 135 23.66 2.79 -14.82
CA THR A 135 24.58 2.30 -15.87
C THR A 135 23.95 1.16 -16.67
N PRO A 136 24.50 0.77 -17.84
CA PRO A 136 24.01 -0.38 -18.59
C PRO A 136 23.96 -1.68 -17.77
N GLU A 137 24.94 -1.89 -16.88
CA GLU A 137 25.01 -3.05 -15.99
C GLU A 137 23.91 -3.00 -14.92
N GLU A 138 23.74 -1.86 -14.25
CA GLU A 138 22.66 -1.64 -13.27
C GLU A 138 21.27 -1.77 -13.91
N LEU A 139 21.10 -1.31 -15.15
CA LEU A 139 19.86 -1.50 -15.91
C LEU A 139 19.60 -2.96 -16.22
N ALA A 140 20.64 -3.78 -16.45
CA ALA A 140 20.48 -5.21 -16.63
C ALA A 140 20.01 -5.89 -15.32
N GLU A 141 20.54 -5.47 -14.17
CA GLU A 141 20.08 -5.94 -12.86
C GLU A 141 18.61 -5.57 -12.59
N VAL A 142 18.21 -4.32 -12.87
CA VAL A 142 16.81 -3.89 -12.76
C VAL A 142 15.90 -4.71 -13.65
N LYS A 143 16.31 -4.99 -14.89
CA LYS A 143 15.53 -5.80 -15.83
C LYS A 143 15.40 -7.24 -15.34
N TYR A 144 16.49 -7.83 -14.83
CA TYR A 144 16.47 -9.17 -14.25
C TYR A 144 15.50 -9.24 -13.06
N LEU A 145 15.58 -8.27 -12.15
CA LEU A 145 14.69 -8.19 -10.99
C LEU A 145 13.23 -8.01 -11.40
N ALA A 146 12.95 -7.14 -12.38
CA ALA A 146 11.61 -6.95 -12.92
C ALA A 146 11.07 -8.22 -13.59
N GLU A 147 11.91 -8.95 -14.32
CA GLU A 147 11.50 -10.19 -14.98
C GLU A 147 11.14 -11.28 -13.98
N MET A 148 11.91 -11.42 -12.91
CA MET A 148 11.59 -12.33 -11.81
C MET A 148 10.18 -12.08 -11.25
N TYR A 149 9.79 -10.82 -11.01
CA TYR A 149 8.45 -10.50 -10.52
C TYR A 149 7.36 -10.65 -11.58
N ARG A 150 7.66 -10.42 -12.88
CA ARG A 150 6.73 -10.71 -13.97
C ARG A 150 6.42 -12.20 -14.07
N SER A 151 7.45 -13.05 -13.96
CA SER A 151 7.27 -14.50 -13.92
C SER A 151 6.45 -14.97 -12.72
N ALA A 152 6.47 -14.22 -11.62
CA ALA A 152 5.62 -14.44 -10.45
C ALA A 152 4.20 -13.86 -10.61
N GLY A 153 3.85 -13.26 -11.75
CA GLY A 153 2.51 -12.73 -12.05
C GLY A 153 2.31 -11.23 -11.82
N TYR A 154 3.34 -10.49 -11.39
CA TYR A 154 3.21 -9.06 -11.08
C TYR A 154 3.52 -8.17 -12.29
N GLU A 155 2.75 -7.09 -12.41
CA GLU A 155 3.04 -6.07 -13.41
C GLU A 155 4.22 -5.18 -12.99
N CYS A 156 5.18 -5.02 -13.89
CA CYS A 156 6.41 -4.25 -13.65
C CYS A 156 6.64 -3.19 -14.73
N VAL A 157 6.72 -1.92 -14.32
CA VAL A 157 6.97 -0.77 -15.20
C VAL A 157 8.24 -0.04 -14.78
N GLY A 158 9.18 0.14 -15.72
CA GLY A 158 10.37 0.97 -15.50
C GLY A 158 10.07 2.44 -15.82
N ILE A 159 10.28 3.34 -14.86
CA ILE A 159 9.93 4.76 -14.97
C ILE A 159 11.11 5.67 -14.60
N SER A 160 11.05 6.91 -15.10
CA SER A 160 11.80 8.02 -14.50
C SER A 160 10.83 9.13 -14.16
N ALA A 161 10.46 9.22 -12.88
CA ALA A 161 9.60 10.31 -12.40
C ALA A 161 10.20 11.69 -12.69
N LYS A 162 11.54 11.82 -12.61
CA LYS A 162 12.24 13.08 -12.86
C LYS A 162 12.25 13.50 -14.32
N LYS A 163 12.33 12.54 -15.24
CA LYS A 163 12.38 12.80 -16.70
C LYS A 163 11.01 12.62 -17.38
N GLY A 164 9.98 12.22 -16.65
CA GLY A 164 8.66 11.90 -17.20
C GLY A 164 8.62 10.61 -18.03
N LYS A 165 9.65 9.76 -17.96
CA LYS A 165 9.72 8.55 -18.79
C LYS A 165 8.72 7.50 -18.28
N ASN A 166 7.81 7.05 -19.15
CA ASN A 166 6.78 6.05 -18.86
C ASN A 166 5.80 6.46 -17.74
N VAL A 167 5.71 7.75 -17.39
CA VAL A 167 4.74 8.25 -16.39
C VAL A 167 3.32 8.15 -16.97
N GLU A 168 3.16 8.37 -18.27
CA GLU A 168 1.90 8.23 -18.99
C GLU A 168 1.29 6.81 -18.88
N LYS A 169 2.14 5.78 -18.75
CA LYS A 169 1.68 4.40 -18.54
C LYS A 169 1.12 4.19 -17.13
N VAL A 170 1.63 4.93 -16.16
CA VAL A 170 1.12 4.91 -14.77
C VAL A 170 -0.21 5.66 -14.73
N GLU A 171 -0.29 6.84 -15.35
CA GLU A 171 -1.53 7.62 -15.47
C GLU A 171 -2.67 6.82 -16.09
N ALA A 172 -2.41 6.14 -17.23
CA ALA A 172 -3.40 5.31 -17.91
C ALA A 172 -3.98 4.21 -17.01
N LYS A 173 -3.21 3.71 -16.03
CA LYS A 173 -3.69 2.71 -15.06
C LYS A 173 -4.52 3.29 -13.94
N MET A 174 -4.35 4.58 -13.66
CA MET A 174 -5.03 5.27 -12.57
C MET A 174 -6.42 5.78 -12.98
N ILE A 175 -6.73 5.84 -14.28
CA ILE A 175 -8.05 6.24 -14.78
C ILE A 175 -9.15 5.36 -14.18
N GLY A 176 -10.16 5.99 -13.58
CA GLY A 176 -11.31 5.37 -12.93
C GLY A 176 -11.00 4.71 -11.59
N LYS A 177 -9.75 4.75 -11.11
CA LYS A 177 -9.29 3.96 -9.96
C LYS A 177 -8.79 4.80 -8.79
N THR A 178 -8.98 4.26 -7.60
CA THR A 178 -8.37 4.72 -6.35
C THR A 178 -7.04 4.01 -6.15
N SER A 179 -5.97 4.78 -6.25
CA SER A 179 -4.61 4.28 -6.20
C SER A 179 -3.88 4.78 -4.97
N MET A 180 -2.95 3.98 -4.46
CA MET A 180 -2.01 4.42 -3.43
C MET A 180 -0.57 4.25 -3.91
N ILE A 181 0.34 5.10 -3.45
CA ILE A 181 1.77 5.03 -3.82
C ILE A 181 2.61 4.75 -2.57
N SER A 182 3.40 3.67 -2.61
CA SER A 182 4.26 3.23 -1.51
C SER A 182 5.72 3.07 -1.96
N GLY A 183 6.62 2.90 -0.99
CA GLY A 183 8.06 2.75 -1.19
C GLY A 183 8.88 3.47 -0.13
N HIS A 184 10.18 3.22 -0.06
CA HIS A 184 11.07 3.86 0.92
C HIS A 184 11.14 5.39 0.76
N SER A 185 11.58 6.08 1.81
CA SER A 185 11.89 7.51 1.68
C SER A 185 12.99 7.72 0.65
N GLY A 186 12.85 8.70 -0.25
CA GLY A 186 13.85 8.96 -1.29
C GLY A 186 13.73 8.13 -2.58
N THR A 187 12.80 7.17 -2.67
CA THR A 187 12.55 6.41 -3.91
C THR A 187 11.87 7.26 -5.01
N GLY A 188 11.35 8.44 -4.67
CA GLY A 188 10.78 9.39 -5.63
C GLY A 188 9.25 9.45 -5.67
N LYS A 189 8.55 9.03 -4.61
CA LYS A 189 7.07 9.05 -4.52
C LYS A 189 6.47 10.44 -4.80
N SER A 190 6.88 11.46 -4.04
CA SER A 190 6.38 12.84 -4.23
C SER A 190 6.73 13.39 -5.61
N THR A 191 7.90 13.03 -6.15
CA THR A 191 8.29 13.40 -7.51
C THR A 191 7.37 12.78 -8.55
N LEU A 192 6.98 11.51 -8.38
CA LEU A 192 6.03 10.85 -9.27
C LEU A 192 4.64 11.49 -9.16
N ILE A 193 4.16 11.76 -7.94
CA ILE A 193 2.85 12.39 -7.74
C ILE A 193 2.81 13.76 -8.40
N ASN A 194 3.84 14.59 -8.24
CA ASN A 194 3.90 15.90 -8.88
C ASN A 194 4.10 15.82 -10.39
N ALA A 195 4.67 14.73 -10.92
CA ALA A 195 4.75 14.50 -12.36
C ALA A 195 3.38 14.16 -12.95
N ILE A 196 2.57 13.39 -12.21
CA ILE A 196 1.21 12.96 -12.59
C ILE A 196 0.21 14.10 -12.43
N GLU A 197 0.25 14.80 -11.29
CA GLU A 197 -0.65 15.89 -10.97
C GLU A 197 0.14 17.06 -10.37
N PRO A 198 0.65 17.97 -11.22
CA PRO A 198 1.46 19.11 -10.78
C PRO A 198 0.72 20.04 -9.81
N SER A 199 -0.62 20.07 -9.85
CA SER A 199 -1.44 20.94 -9.00
C SER A 199 -1.42 20.56 -7.51
N LEU A 200 -1.02 19.33 -7.16
CA LEU A 200 -0.93 18.89 -5.77
C LEU A 200 0.26 19.51 -5.02
N ASP A 201 1.27 20.03 -5.73
CA ASP A 201 2.47 20.72 -5.20
C ASP A 201 3.02 20.09 -3.91
N LEU A 202 3.15 18.75 -3.90
CA LEU A 202 3.67 18.06 -2.72
C LEU A 202 5.15 18.41 -2.55
N LYS A 203 5.56 18.71 -1.31
CA LYS A 203 6.94 19.10 -1.01
C LYS A 203 7.95 18.01 -1.42
N THR A 204 8.70 18.25 -2.48
CA THR A 204 9.81 17.41 -2.94
C THR A 204 11.14 17.86 -2.33
N SER A 205 11.31 17.86 -1.01
CA SER A 205 12.66 18.06 -0.44
C SER A 205 13.38 16.73 -0.29
N GLU A 206 14.61 16.65 -0.82
CA GLU A 206 15.55 15.56 -0.53
C GLU A 206 15.74 15.49 0.99
N ILE A 207 15.27 14.39 1.58
CA ILE A 207 15.12 14.20 3.02
C ILE A 207 14.05 15.13 3.59
N SER A 208 12.85 14.59 3.83
CA SER A 208 11.87 15.25 4.68
C SER A 208 12.49 15.48 6.06
N ARG A 209 13.00 16.69 6.31
CA ARG A 209 13.35 17.21 7.64
C ARG A 209 12.13 17.34 8.58
N GLN A 210 11.06 16.57 8.34
CA GLN A 210 10.04 16.25 9.34
C GLN A 210 10.51 15.12 10.29
N HIS A 211 11.64 14.47 10.01
CA HIS A 211 12.18 13.40 10.86
C HIS A 211 13.09 13.85 12.01
N SER A 212 13.37 15.14 12.17
CA SER A 212 14.38 15.58 13.16
C SER A 212 13.85 16.33 14.39
N GLN A 213 12.55 16.63 14.49
CA GLN A 213 12.00 17.20 15.72
C GLN A 213 10.58 16.68 15.96
N GLY A 214 10.35 16.15 17.16
CA GLY A 214 9.09 15.60 17.65
C GLY A 214 7.97 16.63 17.74
N GLN A 215 7.51 17.12 16.59
CA GLN A 215 6.39 18.03 16.45
C GLN A 215 5.32 17.29 15.68
N HIS A 216 4.20 17.00 16.35
CA HIS A 216 3.05 16.25 15.87
C HIS A 216 2.77 16.51 14.38
N THR A 217 3.27 15.62 13.53
CA THR A 217 3.17 15.74 12.07
C THR A 217 1.78 15.26 11.67
N THR A 218 1.09 15.99 10.80
CA THR A 218 -0.27 15.69 10.34
C THR A 218 -0.32 14.26 9.79
N THR A 219 -0.91 13.32 10.56
CA THR A 219 -0.80 11.86 10.40
C THR A 219 -1.99 11.25 9.65
N PHE A 220 -2.82 12.10 9.06
CA PHE A 220 -4.10 11.70 8.49
C PHE A 220 -3.92 11.41 7.00
N ALA A 221 -4.49 10.29 6.55
CA ALA A 221 -4.61 10.01 5.12
C ALA A 221 -5.52 11.05 4.46
N GLU A 222 -5.24 11.36 3.20
CA GLU A 222 -6.02 12.27 2.37
C GLU A 222 -6.09 11.72 0.95
N MET A 223 -7.28 11.79 0.36
CA MET A 223 -7.54 11.43 -1.02
C MET A 223 -7.59 12.69 -1.87
N PHE A 224 -6.97 12.64 -3.03
CA PHE A 224 -6.99 13.69 -4.03
C PHE A 224 -7.53 13.17 -5.35
N ASP A 225 -8.34 13.97 -6.02
CA ASP A 225 -8.73 13.71 -7.39
C ASP A 225 -7.61 14.16 -8.34
N LEU A 226 -7.40 13.38 -9.39
CA LEU A 226 -6.48 13.67 -10.48
C LEU A 226 -7.27 14.26 -11.65
N SER A 227 -6.60 15.06 -12.46
CA SER A 227 -7.17 15.75 -13.63
C SER A 227 -7.77 14.82 -14.70
N PHE A 228 -7.45 13.52 -14.66
CA PHE A 228 -7.86 12.51 -15.64
C PHE A 228 -8.76 11.40 -15.06
N ASP A 229 -9.63 11.74 -14.09
CA ASP A 229 -10.57 10.80 -13.45
C ASP A 229 -9.88 9.66 -12.69
N GLY A 230 -8.74 9.95 -12.07
CA GLY A 230 -8.09 9.04 -11.12
C GLY A 230 -8.17 9.60 -9.70
N ARG A 231 -7.92 8.75 -8.70
CA ARG A 231 -7.80 9.18 -7.31
C ARG A 231 -6.52 8.66 -6.71
N ILE A 232 -5.86 9.48 -5.91
CA ILE A 232 -4.68 9.08 -5.15
C ILE A 232 -4.91 9.27 -3.66
N ILE A 233 -4.64 8.23 -2.88
CA ILE A 233 -4.56 8.35 -1.42
C ILE A 233 -3.11 8.60 -1.05
N ASP A 234 -2.82 9.77 -0.49
CA ASP A 234 -1.57 10.02 0.20
C ASP A 234 -1.72 9.67 1.68
N THR A 235 -0.74 8.94 2.20
CA THR A 235 -0.71 8.52 3.58
C THR A 235 0.62 8.96 4.23
N PRO A 236 0.72 10.25 4.63
CA PRO A 236 1.93 10.76 5.27
C PRO A 236 2.33 9.94 6.49
N GLY A 237 3.55 9.42 6.49
CA GLY A 237 4.13 8.75 7.66
C GLY A 237 3.70 7.30 7.91
N ILE A 238 3.06 6.62 6.96
CA ILE A 238 3.04 5.15 6.97
C ILE A 238 4.44 4.66 6.60
N LYS A 239 5.25 4.43 7.63
CA LYS A 239 6.50 3.67 7.52
C LYS A 239 6.13 2.18 7.56
N GLY A 240 6.01 1.56 6.38
CA GLY A 240 5.64 0.16 6.23
C GLY A 240 4.15 -0.01 5.94
N PHE A 241 3.83 -0.28 4.69
CA PHE A 241 2.57 -0.91 4.32
C PHE A 241 2.44 -2.22 5.10
N GLY A 242 1.23 -2.50 5.59
CA GLY A 242 0.88 -3.45 6.65
C GLY A 242 1.86 -4.58 6.91
N VAL A 243 2.62 -4.48 8.00
CA VAL A 243 3.07 -5.68 8.71
C VAL A 243 1.85 -6.18 9.47
N VAL A 244 1.11 -7.07 8.82
CA VAL A 244 -0.08 -7.73 9.36
C VAL A 244 0.39 -8.99 10.07
N ASP A 245 -0.26 -9.34 11.18
CA ASP A 245 -0.22 -10.74 11.63
C ASP A 245 -0.96 -11.54 10.56
N MET A 246 -0.21 -12.25 9.71
CA MET A 246 -0.76 -13.27 8.83
C MET A 246 -0.60 -14.61 9.54
N ASP A 247 -1.64 -15.43 9.48
CA ASP A 247 -1.52 -16.81 9.95
C ASP A 247 -0.50 -17.53 9.06
N ARG A 248 0.39 -18.30 9.68
CA ARG A 248 1.53 -18.94 8.98
C ARG A 248 1.05 -19.86 7.86
N GLU A 249 -0.11 -20.45 8.05
CA GLU A 249 -0.79 -21.33 7.12
C GLU A 249 -1.27 -20.60 5.85
N GLU A 250 -1.46 -19.28 5.91
CA GLU A 250 -1.95 -18.45 4.80
C GLU A 250 -0.82 -17.76 4.04
N ILE A 251 0.36 -17.56 4.64
CA ILE A 251 1.47 -16.80 4.03
C ILE A 251 1.81 -17.34 2.63
N GLY A 252 1.80 -18.66 2.45
CA GLY A 252 2.09 -19.28 1.16
C GLY A 252 1.05 -18.96 0.08
N ASP A 253 -0.20 -18.75 0.47
CA ASP A 253 -1.31 -18.47 -0.46
C ASP A 253 -1.24 -17.05 -1.03
N TYR A 254 -0.52 -16.16 -0.35
CA TYR A 254 -0.27 -14.78 -0.79
C TYR A 254 0.95 -14.67 -1.74
N PHE A 255 1.58 -15.77 -2.12
CA PHE A 255 2.52 -15.84 -3.23
C PHE A 255 1.79 -16.43 -4.45
N PRO A 256 1.46 -15.65 -5.49
CA PRO A 256 0.68 -16.14 -6.63
C PRO A 256 1.27 -17.41 -7.27
N GLU A 257 2.60 -17.44 -7.41
CA GLU A 257 3.32 -18.56 -7.98
C GLU A 257 3.31 -19.83 -7.11
N PHE A 258 3.08 -19.69 -5.80
CA PHE A 258 2.92 -20.82 -4.87
C PHE A 258 1.47 -21.29 -4.86
N PHE A 259 0.54 -20.33 -4.81
CA PHE A 259 -0.90 -20.60 -4.80
C PHE A 259 -1.33 -21.42 -6.02
N GLU A 260 -0.83 -21.09 -7.21
CA GLU A 260 -1.09 -21.83 -8.45
C GLU A 260 -0.64 -23.31 -8.37
N ARG A 261 0.48 -23.57 -7.68
CA ARG A 261 1.10 -24.90 -7.52
C ARG A 261 0.64 -25.66 -6.29
N LYS A 262 -0.07 -25.01 -5.35
CA LYS A 262 -0.50 -25.61 -4.09
C LYS A 262 -1.33 -26.87 -4.29
N GLN A 263 -2.16 -26.89 -5.34
CA GLN A 263 -3.01 -28.03 -5.70
C GLN A 263 -2.21 -29.29 -6.12
N ASP A 264 -0.98 -29.13 -6.61
CA ASP A 264 -0.11 -30.23 -7.05
C ASP A 264 0.75 -30.79 -5.91
N CYS A 265 0.68 -30.19 -4.72
CA CYS A 265 1.33 -30.72 -3.54
C CYS A 265 0.63 -32.01 -3.08
N LYS A 266 1.42 -32.98 -2.60
CA LYS A 266 0.88 -34.24 -2.08
C LYS A 266 -0.09 -34.05 -0.90
N PHE A 267 0.13 -33.02 -0.07
CA PHE A 267 -0.64 -32.74 1.13
C PHE A 267 -1.44 -31.45 0.98
N HIS A 268 -2.72 -31.48 1.36
CA HIS A 268 -3.60 -30.31 1.30
C HIS A 268 -3.18 -29.15 2.22
N ASN A 269 -2.48 -29.47 3.32
CA ASN A 269 -1.98 -28.50 4.31
C ASN A 269 -0.45 -28.34 4.22
N CYS A 270 0.12 -28.50 3.03
CA CYS A 270 1.55 -28.31 2.81
C CYS A 270 1.94 -26.86 3.13
N LEU A 271 2.91 -26.68 4.02
CA LEU A 271 3.55 -25.40 4.33
C LEU A 271 4.81 -25.17 3.50
N HIS A 272 5.10 -26.05 2.55
CA HIS A 272 6.24 -25.95 1.65
C HIS A 272 7.62 -25.87 2.36
N LEU A 273 7.74 -26.31 3.61
CA LEU A 273 8.95 -26.20 4.43
C LEU A 273 9.80 -27.46 4.42
N ASN A 274 9.21 -28.63 4.67
CA ASN A 274 9.91 -29.92 4.84
C ASN A 274 9.11 -31.11 4.29
N GLU A 275 7.95 -30.84 3.72
CA GLU A 275 7.02 -31.85 3.24
C GLU A 275 7.59 -32.57 2.01
N PRO A 276 7.45 -33.91 1.93
CA PRO A 276 7.86 -34.66 0.76
C PRO A 276 6.88 -34.46 -0.39
N LYS A 277 7.40 -34.38 -1.63
CA LYS A 277 6.63 -34.12 -2.87
C LYS A 277 5.84 -32.82 -2.81
N CYS A 278 6.58 -31.73 -2.63
CA CYS A 278 6.06 -30.38 -2.56
C CYS A 278 6.31 -29.69 -3.91
N ALA A 279 5.25 -29.42 -4.66
CA ALA A 279 5.34 -28.82 -5.99
C ALA A 279 6.05 -27.45 -5.99
N VAL A 280 5.91 -26.67 -4.91
CA VAL A 280 6.63 -25.40 -4.72
C VAL A 280 8.14 -25.61 -4.61
N LYS A 281 8.58 -26.66 -3.92
CA LYS A 281 10.00 -26.99 -3.81
C LYS A 281 10.56 -27.59 -5.09
N ASP A 282 9.78 -28.44 -5.76
CA ASP A 282 10.17 -29.01 -7.05
C ASP A 282 10.37 -27.88 -8.08
N ALA A 283 9.44 -26.92 -8.15
CA ALA A 283 9.55 -25.72 -8.99
C ALA A 283 10.72 -24.79 -8.58
N LEU A 284 11.09 -24.75 -7.29
CA LEU A 284 12.29 -24.04 -6.84
C LEU A 284 13.58 -24.74 -7.32
N GLU A 285 13.63 -26.07 -7.27
CA GLU A 285 14.78 -26.85 -7.76
C GLU A 285 14.94 -26.75 -9.28
N GLU A 286 13.83 -26.66 -10.01
CA GLU A 286 13.79 -26.48 -11.47
C GLU A 286 14.05 -25.03 -11.92
N GLY A 287 14.09 -24.08 -10.96
CA GLY A 287 14.35 -22.66 -11.23
C GLY A 287 13.16 -21.86 -11.75
N GLU A 288 11.95 -22.42 -11.69
CA GLU A 288 10.71 -21.71 -12.02
C GLU A 288 10.34 -20.69 -10.93
N ILE A 289 10.66 -21.01 -9.68
CA ILE A 289 10.54 -20.10 -8.54
C ILE A 289 11.93 -19.56 -8.19
N ALA A 290 12.05 -18.24 -8.10
CA ALA A 290 13.31 -17.63 -7.70
C ALA A 290 13.63 -17.90 -6.22
N TRP A 291 14.88 -18.26 -5.93
CA TRP A 291 15.35 -18.50 -4.55
C TRP A 291 15.11 -17.30 -3.62
N SER A 292 15.24 -16.07 -4.13
CA SER A 292 14.95 -14.86 -3.34
C SER A 292 13.50 -14.80 -2.85
N ARG A 293 12.53 -15.23 -3.67
CA ARG A 293 11.11 -15.28 -3.31
C ARG A 293 10.85 -16.31 -2.21
N TYR A 294 11.37 -17.53 -2.39
CA TYR A 294 11.27 -18.58 -1.38
C TYR A 294 12.02 -18.23 -0.09
N LYS A 295 13.17 -17.55 -0.17
CA LYS A 295 13.88 -17.03 1.00
C LYS A 295 13.03 -16.02 1.77
N SER A 296 12.38 -15.07 1.09
CA SER A 296 11.48 -14.12 1.75
C SER A 296 10.29 -14.81 2.39
N TYR A 297 9.73 -15.83 1.74
CA TYR A 297 8.70 -16.70 2.32
C TYR A 297 9.17 -17.34 3.64
N LEU A 298 10.35 -17.97 3.67
CA LEU A 298 10.91 -18.56 4.89
C LEU A 298 11.09 -17.52 6.01
N GLN A 299 11.58 -16.32 5.69
CA GLN A 299 11.74 -15.24 6.68
C GLN A 299 10.41 -14.78 7.27
N MET A 300 9.34 -14.74 6.47
CA MET A 300 7.99 -14.44 6.97
C MET A 300 7.46 -15.59 7.84
N MET A 301 7.72 -16.84 7.45
CA MET A 301 7.33 -18.03 8.22
C MET A 301 8.04 -18.14 9.57
N GLU A 302 9.25 -17.59 9.71
CA GLU A 302 10.02 -17.55 10.96
C GLU A 302 9.56 -16.46 11.94
N GLY A 303 8.72 -15.52 11.49
CA GLY A 303 8.19 -14.45 12.34
C GLY A 303 9.24 -13.43 12.74
N GLU A 304 10.31 -13.25 11.94
CA GLU A 304 11.21 -12.11 12.12
C GLU A 304 10.42 -10.82 11.85
N ASP A 305 9.87 -10.22 12.91
CA ASP A 305 9.14 -8.95 12.87
C ASP A 305 9.94 -7.78 13.46
N ASP A 306 11.06 -8.05 14.14
CA ASP A 306 11.68 -7.04 15.02
C ASP A 306 12.88 -6.27 14.45
N ASN A 307 13.47 -6.65 13.30
CA ASN A 307 14.74 -6.06 12.84
C ASN A 307 14.69 -5.20 11.57
N TYR A 308 13.51 -4.88 11.04
CA TYR A 308 13.40 -4.07 9.81
C TYR A 308 13.51 -2.56 10.03
N ARG A 309 13.72 -2.14 11.29
CA ARG A 309 14.19 -0.79 11.63
C ARG A 309 15.69 -0.67 11.38
N ILE A 310 16.12 -0.80 10.13
CA ILE A 310 17.42 -0.23 9.76
C ILE A 310 17.19 1.26 9.52
N ASP A 311 17.18 2.02 10.61
CA ASP A 311 17.46 3.44 10.54
C ASP A 311 18.89 3.55 10.00
N GLN A 312 19.05 3.96 8.74
CA GLN A 312 20.37 4.09 8.08
C GLN A 312 21.22 5.24 8.65
N TYR A 313 21.00 5.62 9.92
CA TYR A 313 21.76 6.63 10.65
C TYR A 313 22.31 6.12 11.98
N GLN A 314 22.88 4.91 11.97
CA GLN A 314 23.91 4.54 12.94
C GLN A 314 25.19 4.12 12.21
N LYS A 315 25.99 5.12 11.87
CA LYS A 315 27.45 5.14 12.06
C LYS A 315 27.90 6.59 12.19
#